data_AF-A0A2X3F1K5-F1
#
_entry.id   AF-A0A2X3F1K5-F1
#
_cell.length_a   1.000
_cell.length_b   1.000
_cell.length_c   1.000
_cell.angle_alpha   90.00
_cell.angle_beta   90.00
_cell.angle_gamma   90.00
#
_symmetry.space_group_name_H-M   'P 1'
#
loop_
_entity.id
_entity.type
_entity.pdbx_description
1 polymer ?
#
loop_
_entity_poly.entity_id
_entity_poly.type
_entity_poly.pdbx_seq_one_letter_code
_entity_poly.pdbx_strand_id
1 'polypeptide(L)'
;MTDSGAVAVDTGIFTGRSPRDKYIVRDEQTRDTVWWADSGLGRNDNKPLSPDVWRSLKSLVAGQLSGKKLYVIDAWCGASPDTRLGVRFVTEVAWQAHFVKNMFIVPSADELASFTPDFVVLNGAGCTNANWQAQGMNSENFVAFNLSERIQLIGGTWYGGEMKKGLFSVMNYLLRRKASRRCTARPTVAKQGTWRCSSASPGRENHPVDRSASSADRR
;
A
#
# COMPACT_ATOMS: atom_id res chain seq x y z
N MET A 1 14.66 22.91 -2.33
CA MET A 1 13.36 23.58 -2.42
C MET A 1 13.28 24.18 -3.81
N THR A 2 12.20 23.95 -4.55
CA THR A 2 12.01 24.47 -5.91
C THR A 2 11.42 25.88 -5.86
N ASP A 3 11.39 26.57 -7.00
CA ASP A 3 10.84 27.93 -7.12
C ASP A 3 9.35 28.01 -6.75
N SER A 4 8.63 26.88 -6.82
CA SER A 4 7.24 26.75 -6.36
C SER A 4 7.08 26.63 -4.85
N GLY A 5 8.17 26.64 -4.08
CA GLY A 5 8.16 26.35 -2.64
C GLY A 5 7.99 24.87 -2.30
N ALA A 6 7.89 23.99 -3.31
CA ALA A 6 7.78 22.57 -3.11
C ALA A 6 9.14 21.92 -2.77
N VAL A 7 9.09 20.82 -2.04
CA VAL A 7 10.26 19.97 -1.80
C VAL A 7 10.35 18.94 -2.92
N ALA A 8 11.47 18.93 -3.64
CA ALA A 8 11.80 17.89 -4.60
C ALA A 8 12.74 16.86 -3.95
N VAL A 9 12.50 15.58 -4.22
CA VAL A 9 13.32 14.46 -3.75
C VAL A 9 13.65 13.56 -4.93
N ASP A 10 14.87 13.03 -4.93
CA ASP A 10 15.31 12.01 -5.88
C ASP A 10 15.19 10.62 -5.23
N THR A 11 14.53 9.68 -5.90
CA THR A 11 14.37 8.29 -5.47
C THR A 11 15.45 7.37 -6.04
N GLY A 12 16.47 7.95 -6.68
CA GLY A 12 17.62 7.26 -7.24
C GLY A 12 17.23 6.33 -8.38
N ILE A 13 17.72 5.10 -8.33
CA ILE A 13 17.52 4.08 -9.39
C ILE A 13 16.02 3.73 -9.55
N PHE A 14 15.23 3.88 -8.49
CA PHE A 14 13.83 3.48 -8.48
C PHE A 14 12.91 4.66 -8.86
N THR A 15 12.76 4.90 -10.17
CA THR A 15 11.84 5.91 -10.72
C THR A 15 10.42 5.39 -10.95
N GLY A 16 10.16 4.12 -10.64
CA GLY A 16 8.88 3.47 -10.85
C GLY A 16 8.69 2.23 -9.99
N ARG A 17 7.59 1.51 -10.24
CA ARG A 17 7.24 0.30 -9.47
C ARG A 17 8.16 -0.88 -9.80
N SER A 18 8.34 -1.76 -8.82
CA SER A 18 9.04 -3.03 -8.97
C SER A 18 8.07 -4.22 -8.88
N PRO A 19 7.19 -4.46 -9.88
CA PRO A 19 6.22 -5.56 -9.84
C PRO A 19 6.90 -6.94 -9.74
N ARG A 20 8.12 -7.05 -10.28
CA ARG A 20 8.93 -8.27 -10.18
C ARG A 20 9.44 -8.56 -8.76
N ASP A 21 9.45 -7.57 -7.87
CA ASP A 21 9.88 -7.74 -6.48
C ASP A 21 8.70 -7.75 -5.49
N LYS A 22 7.46 -7.83 -5.99
CA LYS A 22 6.25 -8.01 -5.17
C LYS A 22 6.05 -9.47 -4.75
N TYR A 23 5.89 -9.71 -3.45
CA TYR A 23 5.69 -11.04 -2.87
C TYR A 23 4.58 -11.06 -1.81
N ILE A 24 3.83 -12.16 -1.72
CA ILE A 24 2.79 -12.37 -0.71
C ILE A 24 3.05 -13.69 -0.01
N VAL A 25 3.08 -13.69 1.33
CA VAL A 25 3.23 -14.91 2.13
C VAL A 25 2.09 -15.86 1.81
N ARG A 26 2.44 -17.11 1.45
CA ARG A 26 1.48 -18.20 1.22
C ARG A 26 1.36 -19.02 2.48
N ASP A 27 0.33 -18.72 3.26
CA ASP A 27 -0.06 -19.35 4.52
C ASP A 27 -1.51 -19.88 4.43
N GLU A 28 -2.03 -20.42 5.53
CA GLU A 28 -3.41 -20.95 5.58
C GLU A 28 -4.48 -19.91 5.23
N GLN A 29 -4.25 -18.62 5.57
CA GLN A 29 -5.21 -17.56 5.31
C GLN A 29 -5.29 -17.19 3.81
N THR A 30 -4.16 -17.30 3.11
CA THR A 30 -3.98 -16.78 1.75
C THR A 30 -3.98 -17.87 0.68
N ARG A 31 -3.63 -19.12 1.03
CA ARG A 31 -3.45 -20.25 0.11
C ARG A 31 -4.59 -20.38 -0.90
N ASP A 32 -5.83 -20.35 -0.43
CA ASP A 32 -7.00 -20.59 -1.27
C ASP A 32 -7.77 -19.31 -1.65
N THR A 33 -7.29 -18.14 -1.21
CA THR A 33 -8.02 -16.87 -1.37
C THR A 33 -7.29 -15.85 -2.24
N VAL A 34 -5.98 -15.96 -2.39
CA VAL A 34 -5.17 -15.08 -3.24
C VAL A 34 -5.09 -15.66 -4.66
N TRP A 35 -5.21 -14.80 -5.66
CA TRP A 35 -4.97 -15.20 -7.05
C TRP A 35 -3.47 -15.27 -7.30
N TRP A 36 -2.90 -16.48 -7.23
CA TRP A 36 -1.46 -16.70 -7.28
C TRP A 36 -0.89 -16.63 -8.70
N ALA A 37 0.35 -16.13 -8.83
CA ALA A 37 1.07 -16.07 -10.09
C ALA A 37 1.44 -17.46 -10.65
N ASP A 38 1.61 -18.46 -9.79
CA ASP A 38 1.94 -19.85 -10.14
C ASP A 38 0.69 -20.75 -10.34
N SER A 39 -0.52 -20.19 -10.27
CA SER A 39 -1.77 -20.96 -10.40
C SER A 39 -2.11 -21.43 -11.82
N GLY A 40 -1.44 -20.91 -12.86
CA GLY A 40 -1.77 -21.18 -14.26
C GLY A 40 -3.03 -20.46 -14.79
N LEU A 41 -3.74 -19.71 -13.94
CA LEU A 41 -5.02 -19.05 -14.28
C LEU A 41 -4.87 -17.68 -14.97
N GLY A 42 -3.65 -17.26 -15.27
CA GLY A 42 -3.35 -16.00 -15.96
C GLY A 42 -2.21 -15.21 -15.31
N ARG A 43 -1.65 -14.27 -16.08
CA ARG A 43 -0.47 -13.48 -15.67
C ARG A 43 -0.85 -12.46 -14.59
N ASN A 44 -0.20 -12.55 -13.44
CA ASN A 44 -0.31 -11.58 -12.34
C ASN A 44 1.01 -11.49 -11.55
N ASP A 45 1.12 -10.50 -10.65
CA ASP A 45 2.34 -10.22 -9.88
C ASP A 45 2.34 -10.82 -8.46
N ASN A 46 1.34 -11.63 -8.09
CA ASN A 46 1.17 -12.18 -6.75
C ASN A 46 2.04 -13.43 -6.57
N LYS A 47 3.35 -13.22 -6.47
CA LYS A 47 4.32 -14.30 -6.27
C LYS A 47 4.26 -14.82 -4.83
N PRO A 48 4.26 -16.15 -4.62
CA PRO A 48 4.24 -16.72 -3.28
C PRO A 48 5.58 -16.48 -2.57
N LEU A 49 5.51 -16.30 -1.25
CA LEU A 49 6.65 -16.23 -0.34
C LEU A 49 6.46 -17.26 0.77
N SER A 50 7.53 -17.97 1.15
CA SER A 50 7.46 -18.86 2.30
C SER A 50 7.48 -18.07 3.62
N PRO A 51 6.87 -18.59 4.69
CA PRO A 51 6.96 -18.00 6.03
C PRO A 51 8.41 -17.86 6.53
N ASP A 52 9.31 -18.76 6.14
CA ASP A 52 10.73 -18.70 6.51
C ASP A 52 11.44 -17.50 5.91
N VAL A 53 11.26 -17.29 4.60
CA VAL A 53 11.82 -16.13 3.91
C VAL A 53 11.21 -14.85 4.47
N TRP A 54 9.90 -14.83 4.74
CA TRP A 54 9.25 -13.70 5.41
C TRP A 54 9.90 -13.33 6.74
N ARG A 55 10.19 -14.31 7.61
CA ARG A 55 10.87 -14.07 8.89
C ARG A 55 12.26 -13.47 8.69
N SER A 56 13.00 -13.95 7.70
CA SER A 56 14.31 -13.38 7.33
C SER A 56 14.19 -11.92 6.89
N LEU A 57 13.28 -11.61 5.96
CA LEU A 57 13.05 -10.23 5.49
C LEU A 57 12.57 -9.30 6.61
N LYS A 58 11.69 -9.79 7.49
CA LYS A 58 11.20 -9.03 8.65
C LYS A 58 12.33 -8.68 9.60
N SER A 59 13.25 -9.62 9.85
CA SER A 59 14.44 -9.39 10.67
C SER A 59 15.37 -8.33 10.06
N LEU A 60 15.57 -8.36 8.73
CA LEU A 60 16.38 -7.35 8.03
C LEU A 60 15.79 -5.95 8.18
N VAL A 61 14.49 -5.78 7.93
CA VAL A 61 13.82 -4.47 8.06
C VAL A 61 13.78 -4.02 9.53
N ALA A 62 13.54 -4.93 10.47
CA ALA A 62 13.57 -4.60 11.90
C ALA A 62 14.98 -4.17 12.35
N GLY A 63 16.03 -4.85 11.89
CA GLY A 63 17.41 -4.48 12.13
C GLY A 63 17.74 -3.09 11.54
N GLN A 64 17.26 -2.82 10.33
CA GLN A 64 17.45 -1.53 9.66
C GLN A 64 16.80 -0.37 10.42
N LEU A 65 15.62 -0.57 10.99
CA LEU A 65 14.85 0.48 11.68
C LEU A 65 15.22 0.63 13.17
N SER A 66 15.81 -0.40 13.77
CA SER A 66 16.23 -0.39 15.17
C SER A 66 17.34 0.63 15.44
N GLY A 67 17.28 1.30 16.60
CA GLY A 67 18.33 2.22 17.06
C GLY A 67 18.42 3.54 16.31
N LYS A 68 17.43 3.88 15.48
CA LYS A 68 17.39 5.11 14.67
C LYS A 68 16.22 6.00 15.04
N LYS A 69 16.28 7.25 14.57
CA LYS A 69 15.12 8.15 14.59
C LYS A 69 14.09 7.65 13.58
N LEU A 70 12.88 7.38 14.06
CA LEU A 70 11.77 6.91 13.25
C LEU A 70 10.68 7.96 13.14
N TYR A 71 10.02 7.96 12.00
CA TYR A 71 8.79 8.71 11.72
C TYR A 71 7.66 7.69 11.65
N VAL A 72 6.71 7.84 12.57
CA VAL A 72 5.51 7.01 12.65
C VAL A 72 4.30 7.84 12.25
N ILE A 73 3.58 7.39 11.23
CA ILE A 73 2.38 8.08 10.72
C ILE A 73 1.21 7.11 10.79
N ASP A 74 0.19 7.48 11.55
CA ASP A 74 -1.09 6.78 11.58
C ASP A 74 -2.06 7.46 10.62
N ALA A 75 -2.68 6.67 9.74
CA ALA A 75 -3.57 7.19 8.70
C ALA A 75 -4.69 6.20 8.34
N TRP A 76 -5.78 6.73 7.78
CA TRP A 76 -6.88 5.94 7.25
C TRP A 76 -6.68 5.66 5.75
N CYS A 77 -6.88 4.40 5.36
CA CYS A 77 -7.00 3.99 3.96
C CYS A 77 -8.48 3.70 3.64
N GLY A 78 -9.11 4.58 2.85
CA GLY A 78 -10.54 4.55 2.52
C GLY A 78 -11.35 5.56 3.32
N ALA A 79 -12.33 6.20 2.68
CA ALA A 79 -13.07 7.32 3.26
C ALA A 79 -14.26 6.90 4.14
N SER A 80 -14.82 5.70 3.92
CA SER A 80 -16.01 5.22 4.64
C SER A 80 -15.59 4.53 5.95
N PRO A 81 -16.11 4.94 7.12
CA PRO A 81 -15.77 4.34 8.42
C PRO A 81 -15.97 2.82 8.50
N ASP A 82 -17.00 2.29 7.83
CA ASP A 82 -17.33 0.84 7.85
C ASP A 82 -16.31 -0.03 7.11
N THR A 83 -15.55 0.59 6.21
CA THR A 83 -14.67 -0.12 5.27
C THR A 83 -13.23 0.38 5.29
N ARG A 84 -12.94 1.50 5.96
CA ARG A 84 -11.59 2.03 6.11
C ARG A 84 -10.69 1.06 6.86
N LEU A 85 -9.41 1.13 6.56
CA LEU A 85 -8.35 0.39 7.22
C LEU A 85 -7.48 1.37 7.99
N GLY A 86 -7.27 1.14 9.29
CA GLY A 86 -6.28 1.88 10.07
C GLY A 86 -4.88 1.40 9.72
N VAL A 87 -4.03 2.28 9.19
CA VAL A 87 -2.67 1.91 8.79
C VAL A 87 -1.64 2.72 9.56
N ARG A 88 -0.66 2.01 10.14
CA ARG A 88 0.54 2.61 10.74
C ARG A 88 1.73 2.45 9.81
N PHE A 89 2.34 3.56 9.43
CA PHE A 89 3.56 3.60 8.64
C PHE A 89 4.75 3.89 9.54
N VAL A 90 5.82 3.13 9.39
CA VAL A 90 7.09 3.34 10.11
C VAL A 90 8.20 3.51 9.08
N THR A 91 8.88 4.64 9.13
CA THR A 91 9.94 5.00 8.17
C THR A 91 11.10 5.67 8.91
N GLU A 92 12.32 5.53 8.42
CA GLU A 92 13.48 6.27 8.95
C GLU A 92 13.70 7.63 8.25
N VAL A 93 12.93 7.91 7.19
CA VAL A 93 13.17 9.05 6.28
C VAL A 93 11.98 10.02 6.26
N ALA A 94 12.23 11.29 6.56
CA ALA A 94 11.20 12.30 6.71
C ALA A 94 10.29 12.47 5.47
N TRP A 95 10.88 12.46 4.26
CA TRP A 95 10.10 12.66 3.05
C TRP A 95 9.14 11.48 2.77
N GLN A 96 9.49 10.26 3.20
CA GLN A 96 8.61 9.09 3.07
C GLN A 96 7.38 9.24 3.97
N ALA A 97 7.57 9.71 5.20
CA ALA A 97 6.47 10.08 6.09
C ALA A 97 5.61 11.23 5.51
N HIS A 98 6.24 12.23 4.91
CA HIS A 98 5.53 13.32 4.22
C HIS A 98 4.70 12.81 3.04
N PHE A 99 5.24 11.90 2.23
CA PHE A 99 4.52 11.27 1.12
C PHE A 99 3.25 10.56 1.60
N VAL A 100 3.34 9.78 2.69
CA VAL A 100 2.19 9.09 3.28
C VAL A 100 1.15 10.10 3.78
N LYS A 101 1.58 11.16 4.48
CA LYS A 101 0.68 12.20 4.98
C LYS A 101 -0.12 12.88 3.86
N ASN A 102 0.46 13.03 2.67
CA ASN A 102 -0.21 13.61 1.52
C ASN A 102 -1.18 12.63 0.82
N MET A 103 -0.89 11.34 0.85
CA MET A 103 -1.62 10.33 0.07
C MET A 103 -2.76 9.65 0.83
N PHE A 104 -2.74 9.68 2.17
CA PHE A 104 -3.72 9.02 3.03
C PHE A 104 -4.53 10.02 3.85
N ILE A 105 -5.66 9.57 4.39
CA ILE A 105 -6.55 10.43 5.18
C ILE A 105 -5.98 10.55 6.58
N VAL A 106 -5.72 11.78 7.00
CA VAL A 106 -5.19 12.09 8.33
C VAL A 106 -6.33 11.96 9.35
N PRO A 107 -6.17 11.14 10.41
CA PRO A 107 -7.18 11.04 11.47
C PRO A 107 -7.31 12.35 12.24
N SER A 108 -8.46 12.60 12.87
CA SER A 108 -8.60 13.72 13.80
C SER A 108 -7.79 13.47 15.10
N ALA A 109 -7.54 14.51 15.89
CA ALA A 109 -6.83 14.37 17.17
C ALA A 109 -7.47 13.32 18.10
N ASP A 110 -8.81 13.28 18.15
CA ASP A 110 -9.57 12.30 18.94
C ASP A 110 -9.45 10.88 18.38
N GLU A 111 -9.46 10.73 17.06
CA GLU A 111 -9.24 9.44 16.41
C GLU A 111 -7.81 8.93 16.63
N LEU A 112 -6.81 9.82 16.63
CA LEU A 112 -5.42 9.49 16.94
C LEU A 112 -5.26 8.98 18.37
N ALA A 113 -5.97 9.57 19.34
CA ALA A 113 -5.87 9.19 20.75
C ALA A 113 -6.29 7.74 21.02
N SER A 114 -7.17 7.18 20.17
CA SER A 114 -7.68 5.81 20.26
C SER A 114 -7.25 4.92 19.09
N PHE A 115 -6.28 5.37 18.29
CA PHE A 115 -5.91 4.71 17.04
C PHE A 115 -5.26 3.35 17.29
N THR A 116 -5.89 2.30 16.75
CA THR A 116 -5.34 0.95 16.72
C THR A 116 -5.12 0.54 15.26
N PRO A 117 -3.88 0.25 14.84
CA PRO A 117 -3.62 -0.10 13.45
C PRO A 117 -4.17 -1.49 13.12
N ASP A 118 -4.94 -1.58 12.04
CA ASP A 118 -5.32 -2.84 11.42
C ASP A 118 -4.18 -3.43 10.59
N PHE A 119 -3.31 -2.58 10.04
CA PHE A 119 -2.23 -2.97 9.16
C PHE A 119 -1.01 -2.08 9.40
N VAL A 120 0.19 -2.65 9.27
CA VAL A 120 1.46 -1.93 9.50
C VAL A 120 2.31 -1.97 8.23
N VAL A 121 2.88 -0.83 7.86
CA VAL A 121 3.84 -0.71 6.75
C VAL A 121 5.20 -0.33 7.33
N LEU A 122 6.17 -1.23 7.23
CA LEU A 122 7.54 -0.98 7.62
C LEU A 122 8.37 -0.67 6.37
N ASN A 123 8.84 0.57 6.27
CA ASN A 123 9.66 1.03 5.16
C ASN A 123 11.13 1.06 5.59
N GLY A 124 11.85 -0.03 5.26
CA GLY A 124 13.29 -0.16 5.42
C GLY A 124 14.02 -0.05 4.08
N ALA A 125 13.70 0.95 3.26
CA ALA A 125 14.35 1.16 1.95
C ALA A 125 15.88 1.16 2.00
N GLY A 126 16.49 1.50 3.16
CA GLY A 126 17.94 1.46 3.35
C GLY A 126 18.56 0.07 3.53
N CYS A 127 17.78 -1.02 3.59
CA CYS A 127 18.29 -2.39 3.63
C CYS A 127 17.98 -3.16 2.35
N THR A 128 18.85 -4.10 1.98
CA THR A 128 18.64 -5.05 0.89
C THR A 128 18.83 -6.49 1.39
N ASN A 129 18.30 -7.46 0.64
CA ASN A 129 18.43 -8.87 0.96
C ASN A 129 19.59 -9.50 0.18
N ALA A 130 20.74 -9.70 0.82
CA ALA A 130 21.90 -10.34 0.17
C ALA A 130 21.66 -11.81 -0.23
N ASN A 131 20.74 -12.52 0.45
CA ASN A 131 20.49 -13.95 0.24
C ASN A 131 19.37 -14.22 -0.80
N TRP A 132 18.98 -13.21 -1.58
CA TRP A 132 17.84 -13.27 -2.48
C TRP A 132 17.90 -14.43 -3.49
N GLN A 133 19.10 -14.74 -4.03
CA GLN A 133 19.30 -15.84 -4.98
C GLN A 133 18.99 -17.20 -4.35
N ALA A 134 19.55 -17.45 -3.17
CA ALA A 134 19.33 -18.70 -2.42
C ALA A 134 17.86 -18.86 -1.99
N GLN A 135 17.15 -17.74 -1.81
CA GLN A 135 15.74 -17.71 -1.44
C GLN A 135 14.78 -17.75 -2.65
N GLY A 136 15.31 -17.83 -3.88
CA GLY A 136 14.50 -17.86 -5.11
C GLY A 136 13.75 -16.55 -5.40
N MET A 137 14.26 -15.43 -4.88
CA MET A 137 13.71 -14.10 -5.14
C MET A 137 14.26 -13.53 -6.45
N ASN A 138 13.66 -12.44 -6.94
CA ASN A 138 13.99 -11.82 -8.22
C ASN A 138 15.21 -10.91 -8.12
N SER A 139 15.34 -10.18 -7.01
CA SER A 139 16.46 -9.28 -6.74
C SER A 139 16.67 -9.11 -5.24
N GLU A 140 17.69 -8.35 -4.86
CA GLU A 140 17.93 -7.96 -3.47
C GLU A 140 16.82 -7.06 -2.88
N ASN A 141 15.97 -6.49 -3.73
CA ASN A 141 14.85 -5.64 -3.34
C ASN A 141 13.60 -6.46 -3.10
N PHE A 142 12.71 -5.97 -2.24
CA PHE A 142 11.47 -6.67 -1.94
C PHE A 142 10.36 -5.74 -1.49
N VAL A 143 9.15 -6.05 -1.95
CA VAL A 143 7.89 -5.52 -1.44
C VAL A 143 7.04 -6.72 -1.02
N ALA A 144 7.12 -7.08 0.25
CA ALA A 144 6.53 -8.30 0.80
C ALA A 144 5.29 -8.01 1.64
N PHE A 145 4.26 -8.85 1.52
CA PHE A 145 3.01 -8.74 2.27
C PHE A 145 2.75 -10.01 3.07
N ASN A 146 2.40 -9.87 4.35
CA ASN A 146 1.86 -10.94 5.17
C ASN A 146 0.47 -10.52 5.66
N LEU A 147 -0.56 -11.21 5.19
CA LEU A 147 -1.95 -10.89 5.51
C LEU A 147 -2.41 -11.48 6.86
N SER A 148 -1.70 -12.46 7.40
CA SER A 148 -1.95 -13.02 8.73
C SER A 148 -1.38 -12.11 9.82
N GLU A 149 -0.14 -11.65 9.64
CA GLU A 149 0.47 -10.65 10.53
C GLU A 149 -0.04 -9.23 10.26
N ARG A 150 -0.67 -9.01 9.10
CA ARG A 150 -1.14 -7.69 8.62
C ARG A 150 0.00 -6.66 8.50
N ILE A 151 1.10 -7.09 7.89
CA ILE A 151 2.30 -6.28 7.71
C ILE A 151 2.70 -6.23 6.23
N GLN A 152 3.13 -5.06 5.77
CA GLN A 152 3.89 -4.86 4.54
C GLN A 152 5.33 -4.48 4.89
N LEU A 153 6.29 -5.11 4.22
CA LEU A 153 7.71 -4.79 4.28
C LEU A 153 8.16 -4.20 2.94
N ILE A 154 8.94 -3.13 2.99
CA ILE A 154 9.60 -2.52 1.83
C ILE A 154 11.09 -2.49 2.11
N GLY A 155 11.89 -3.08 1.22
CA GLY A 155 13.35 -3.09 1.27
C GLY A 155 13.98 -2.77 -0.09
N GLY A 156 15.09 -2.02 -0.06
CA GLY A 156 15.91 -1.62 -1.20
C GLY A 156 15.31 -0.51 -2.06
N THR A 157 14.01 -0.57 -2.34
CA THR A 157 13.34 0.44 -3.17
C THR A 157 12.98 1.70 -2.40
N TRP A 158 13.37 2.85 -2.94
CA TRP A 158 13.05 4.18 -2.44
C TRP A 158 11.80 4.77 -3.10
N TYR A 159 11.12 4.02 -3.97
CA TYR A 159 9.96 4.54 -4.69
C TYR A 159 8.72 4.64 -3.79
N GLY A 160 8.32 5.87 -3.44
CA GLY A 160 7.19 6.12 -2.53
C GLY A 160 5.86 5.50 -2.97
N GLY A 161 5.67 5.28 -4.27
CA GLY A 161 4.48 4.63 -4.82
C GLY A 161 4.23 3.21 -4.30
N GLU A 162 5.24 2.51 -3.80
CA GLU A 162 5.08 1.17 -3.22
C GLU A 162 4.24 1.17 -1.92
N MET A 163 4.35 2.24 -1.10
CA MET A 163 3.52 2.41 0.10
C MET A 163 2.04 2.57 -0.28
N LYS A 164 1.74 3.33 -1.33
CA LYS A 164 0.36 3.57 -1.81
C LYS A 164 -0.23 2.34 -2.51
N LYS A 165 0.51 1.75 -3.45
CA LYS A 165 0.02 0.64 -4.29
C LYS A 165 -0.01 -0.69 -3.53
N GLY A 166 0.84 -0.86 -2.52
CA GLY A 166 0.76 -1.99 -1.60
C GLY A 166 -0.57 -2.04 -0.88
N LEU A 167 -0.94 -0.95 -0.20
CA LEU A 167 -2.23 -0.87 0.50
C LEU A 167 -3.43 -0.92 -0.42
N PHE A 168 -3.33 -0.36 -1.64
CA PHE A 168 -4.37 -0.55 -2.65
C PHE A 168 -4.60 -2.03 -2.97
N SER A 169 -3.53 -2.84 -3.01
CA SER A 169 -3.64 -4.29 -3.22
C SER A 169 -4.32 -4.99 -2.02
N VAL A 170 -3.97 -4.59 -0.79
CA VAL A 170 -4.61 -5.09 0.44
C VAL A 170 -6.10 -4.75 0.47
N MET A 171 -6.46 -3.51 0.15
CA MET A 171 -7.87 -3.08 0.09
C MET A 171 -8.67 -3.84 -0.97
N ASN A 172 -8.10 -4.10 -2.15
CA ASN A 172 -8.76 -4.92 -3.17
C ASN A 172 -9.07 -6.34 -2.67
N TYR A 173 -8.17 -6.93 -1.88
CA TYR A 173 -8.40 -8.24 -1.27
C TYR A 173 -9.47 -8.19 -0.18
N LEU A 174 -9.37 -7.26 0.77
CA LEU A 174 -10.28 -7.17 1.92
C LEU A 174 -11.71 -6.78 1.51
N LEU A 175 -11.87 -5.81 0.59
CA LEU A 175 -13.18 -5.37 0.15
C LEU A 175 -13.91 -6.45 -0.65
N ARG A 176 -13.20 -7.20 -1.50
CA ARG A 176 -13.79 -8.36 -2.20
C ARG A 176 -14.31 -9.42 -1.23
N ARG A 177 -13.57 -9.69 -0.15
CA ARG A 177 -14.00 -10.63 0.90
C ARG A 177 -15.17 -10.12 1.75
N LYS A 178 -15.30 -8.80 1.94
CA LYS A 178 -16.49 -8.20 2.58
C LYS A 178 -17.71 -8.28 1.66
N ALA A 179 -17.54 -8.01 0.37
CA ALA A 179 -18.59 -8.11 -0.63
C ALA A 179 -19.09 -9.55 -0.82
N SER A 180 -18.19 -10.53 -0.94
CA SER A 180 -18.58 -11.94 -1.07
C SER A 180 -19.34 -12.46 0.16
N ARG A 181 -18.98 -12.00 1.37
CA ARG A 181 -19.70 -12.31 2.61
C ARG A 181 -21.09 -11.67 2.70
N ARG A 182 -21.33 -10.53 2.04
CA ARG A 182 -22.66 -9.92 1.97
C ARG A 182 -23.58 -10.56 0.92
N CYS A 183 -23.03 -11.33 -0.03
CA CYS A 183 -23.81 -12.01 -1.06
C CYS A 183 -24.60 -13.25 -0.58
N THR A 184 -24.57 -13.60 0.71
CA THR A 184 -25.53 -14.55 1.31
C THR A 184 -26.80 -13.90 1.85
N ALA A 185 -26.91 -12.56 1.82
CA ALA A 185 -28.15 -11.85 2.08
C ALA A 185 -28.84 -11.48 0.75
N ARG A 186 -30.15 -11.76 0.67
CA ARG A 186 -31.00 -11.59 -0.52
C ARG A 186 -30.77 -10.25 -1.24
N PRO A 187 -30.85 -10.20 -2.58
CA PRO A 187 -30.59 -8.98 -3.33
C PRO A 187 -31.70 -7.95 -3.08
N THR A 188 -31.39 -6.89 -2.35
CA THR A 188 -32.09 -5.61 -2.47
C THR A 188 -31.23 -4.66 -3.29
N VAL A 189 -31.87 -4.11 -4.32
CA VAL A 189 -31.28 -3.30 -5.40
C VAL A 189 -30.43 -2.16 -4.84
N ALA A 190 -29.11 -2.20 -5.09
CA ALA A 190 -28.20 -1.09 -4.83
C ALA A 190 -27.96 -0.31 -6.14
N LYS A 191 -28.19 1.00 -6.09
CA LYS A 191 -27.99 1.96 -7.18
C LYS A 191 -26.57 1.84 -7.77
N GLN A 192 -26.48 1.89 -9.09
CA GLN A 192 -25.24 1.81 -9.86
C GLN A 192 -24.27 2.96 -9.51
N GLY A 193 -23.25 2.66 -8.71
CA GLY A 193 -22.00 3.41 -8.69
C GLY A 193 -20.98 2.69 -9.58
N THR A 194 -20.53 3.33 -10.65
CA THR A 194 -19.53 2.78 -11.56
C THR A 194 -18.13 2.83 -10.90
N TRP A 195 -17.63 1.68 -10.46
CA TRP A 195 -16.26 1.53 -9.95
C TRP A 195 -15.25 1.45 -11.11
N ARG A 196 -14.46 2.52 -11.33
CA ARG A 196 -13.48 2.59 -12.43
C ARG A 196 -12.04 2.32 -11.95
N CYS A 197 -11.69 1.05 -11.77
CA CYS A 197 -10.30 0.64 -11.55
C CYS A 197 -9.54 0.63 -12.89
N SER A 198 -8.55 1.50 -13.09
CA SER A 198 -7.63 1.37 -14.24
C SER A 198 -6.17 1.49 -13.80
N SER A 199 -5.30 0.84 -14.58
CA SER A 199 -3.85 1.00 -14.55
C SER A 199 -3.45 2.48 -14.67
N ALA A 200 -2.26 2.80 -14.15
CA ALA A 200 -1.67 4.12 -14.31
C ALA A 200 -1.37 4.34 -15.80
N SER A 201 -2.28 5.02 -16.49
CA SER A 201 -2.10 5.54 -17.84
C SER A 201 -1.84 7.05 -17.76
N PRO A 202 -1.08 7.66 -18.69
CA PRO A 202 -0.60 9.04 -18.57
C PRO A 202 -1.70 10.13 -18.68
N GLY A 203 -2.96 9.76 -18.93
CA GLY A 203 -4.03 10.70 -19.26
C GLY A 203 -5.04 11.01 -18.15
N ARG A 204 -4.87 10.50 -16.91
CA ARG A 204 -5.88 10.67 -15.84
C ARG A 204 -5.79 11.97 -15.04
N GLU A 205 -4.66 12.68 -15.10
CA GLU A 205 -4.48 13.94 -14.35
C GLU A 205 -4.95 15.19 -15.13
N ASN A 206 -5.29 15.05 -16.42
CA ASN A 206 -5.70 16.17 -17.29
C ASN A 206 -7.23 16.39 -17.34
N HIS A 207 -7.96 16.09 -16.26
CA HIS A 207 -9.34 16.56 -16.16
C HIS A 207 -9.35 17.95 -15.50
N PRO A 208 -9.92 18.98 -16.15
CA PRO A 208 -9.93 20.32 -15.59
C PRO A 208 -10.70 20.31 -14.27
N VAL A 209 -10.15 20.97 -13.26
CA VAL A 209 -10.87 21.33 -12.05
C VAL A 209 -12.01 22.25 -12.47
N ASP A 210 -13.25 21.75 -12.44
CA ASP A 210 -14.43 22.50 -12.82
C ASP A 210 -14.60 23.70 -11.87
N ARG A 211 -14.14 24.87 -12.32
CA ARG A 211 -14.41 26.16 -11.69
C ARG A 211 -15.65 26.76 -12.35
N SER A 212 -16.82 26.23 -12.01
CA SER A 212 -18.10 26.85 -12.35
C SER A 212 -18.99 26.97 -11.12
N ALA A 213 -18.58 27.87 -10.21
CA ALA A 213 -19.46 28.42 -9.18
C ALA A 213 -19.20 29.93 -9.11
N SER A 214 -19.88 30.70 -9.97
CA SER A 214 -20.19 32.12 -9.80
C SER A 214 -20.69 32.71 -11.12
N SER A 215 -22.02 32.81 -11.30
CA SER A 215 -22.64 34.01 -11.87
C SER A 215 -24.16 33.85 -12.01
N ALA A 216 -24.88 34.80 -11.42
CA ALA A 216 -26.20 35.31 -11.83
C ALA A 216 -27.43 34.42 -11.59
N ASP A 217 -28.10 34.69 -10.47
CA ASP A 217 -29.56 34.81 -10.50
C ASP A 217 -29.98 36.10 -9.76
N ARG A 218 -30.17 37.15 -10.56
CA ARG A 218 -30.95 38.35 -10.23
C ARG A 218 -31.65 38.73 -11.52
N ARG A 219 -32.94 38.39 -11.61
CA ARG A 219 -34.01 39.23 -12.15
C ARG A 219 -35.34 38.61 -11.79
#